data_AF-X1Q585-F1
#
_entry.id   AF-X1Q585-F1
#
_cell.length_a   1.000
_cell.length_b   1.000
_cell.length_c   1.000
_cell.angle_alpha   90.00
_cell.angle_beta   90.00
_cell.angle_gamma   90.00
#
_symmetry.space_group_name_H-M   'P 1'
#
loop_
_entity.id
_entity.type
_entity.pdbx_description
1 polymer ?
#
loop_
_entity_poly.entity_id
_entity_poly.type
_entity_poly.pdbx_seq_one_letter_code
_entity_poly.pdbx_strand_id
1 'polypeptide(L)'
;MARGVRTNVVKLIIGITGASGVIYGIRLLELLSKNEAIETHLIISEAGEMNIGYETDWKIEDVKAMASFSYRINDISARIA
;
A
#
# COMPACT_ATOMS: atom_id res chain seq x y z
N MET A 1 -28.22 18.17 18.04
CA MET A 1 -26.99 18.27 17.21
C MET A 1 -26.06 17.13 17.60
N ALA A 2 -26.00 16.08 16.80
CA ALA A 2 -25.15 14.92 17.06
C ALA A 2 -23.67 15.30 16.84
N ARG A 3 -22.84 15.12 17.87
CA ARG A 3 -21.39 15.21 17.74
C ARG A 3 -20.96 14.10 16.77
N GLY A 4 -20.49 14.49 15.59
CA GLY A 4 -19.98 13.56 14.59
C GLY A 4 -18.88 12.69 15.20
N VAL A 5 -19.01 11.37 15.04
CA VAL A 5 -17.98 10.41 15.40
C VAL A 5 -16.77 10.73 14.54
N ARG A 6 -15.70 11.27 15.13
CA ARG A 6 -14.42 11.36 14.45
C ARG A 6 -13.93 9.92 14.24
N THR A 7 -14.03 9.40 13.03
CA THR A 7 -13.32 8.19 12.65
C THR A 7 -11.84 8.52 12.77
N ASN A 8 -11.18 7.96 13.79
CA ASN A 8 -9.75 8.15 13.96
C ASN A 8 -9.07 7.31 12.89
N VAL A 9 -8.64 7.95 11.80
CA VAL A 9 -8.02 7.26 10.66
C VAL A 9 -6.62 6.81 11.08
N VAL A 10 -6.36 5.51 10.98
CA VAL A 10 -5.03 4.93 11.19
C VAL A 10 -4.25 5.05 9.88
N LYS A 11 -3.06 5.66 9.94
CA LYS A 11 -2.15 5.74 8.79
C LYS A 11 -1.14 4.61 8.85
N LEU A 12 -1.07 3.79 7.80
CA LEU A 12 -0.15 2.65 7.71
C LEU A 12 0.79 2.82 6.52
N ILE A 13 2.09 2.82 6.78
CA ILE A 13 3.12 2.75 5.74
C ILE A 13 3.41 1.28 5.45
N ILE A 14 3.34 0.90 4.18
CA ILE A 14 3.54 -0.48 3.73
C ILE A 14 4.68 -0.49 2.72
N GLY A 15 5.77 -1.18 3.08
CA GLY A 15 6.88 -1.44 2.18
C GLY A 15 6.80 -2.84 1.60
N ILE A 16 6.77 -2.97 0.27
CA ILE A 16 6.99 -4.26 -0.42
C ILE A 16 8.41 -4.24 -0.99
N THR A 17 9.25 -5.18 -0.54
CA THR A 17 10.66 -5.27 -0.92
C THR A 17 10.93 -6.52 -1.76
N GLY A 18 12.18 -6.71 -2.22
CA GLY A 18 12.59 -7.82 -3.09
C GLY A 18 12.77 -9.17 -2.42
N ALA A 19 12.03 -9.46 -1.35
CA ALA A 19 11.96 -10.80 -0.78
C ALA A 19 10.92 -11.64 -1.54
N SER A 20 10.99 -12.97 -1.41
CA SER A 20 9.93 -13.84 -1.90
C SER A 20 8.66 -13.70 -1.04
N GLY A 21 7.50 -13.97 -1.63
CA GLY A 21 6.22 -13.88 -0.94
C GLY A 21 5.57 -12.51 -1.04
N VAL A 22 5.82 -11.77 -2.14
CA VAL A 22 5.19 -10.45 -2.38
C VAL A 22 3.65 -10.52 -2.38
N ILE A 23 3.08 -11.71 -2.64
CA ILE A 23 1.65 -11.98 -2.53
C ILE A 23 1.06 -11.63 -1.16
N TYR A 24 1.84 -11.75 -0.07
CA TYR A 24 1.36 -11.36 1.26
C TYR A 24 1.14 -9.86 1.37
N GLY A 25 2.03 -9.05 0.78
CA GLY A 25 1.86 -7.60 0.72
C GLY A 25 0.66 -7.19 -0.14
N ILE A 26 0.48 -7.85 -1.28
CA ILE A 26 -0.67 -7.63 -2.17
C ILE A 26 -2.00 -7.95 -1.45
N ARG A 27 -2.10 -9.11 -0.82
CA ARG A 27 -3.32 -9.53 -0.12
C ARG A 27 -3.59 -8.69 1.13
N LEU A 28 -2.55 -8.23 1.82
CA LEU A 28 -2.70 -7.25 2.89
C LEU A 28 -3.32 -5.95 2.37
N LEU A 29 -2.80 -5.38 1.27
CA LEU A 29 -3.37 -4.17 0.65
C LEU A 29 -4.83 -4.37 0.25
N GLU A 30 -5.17 -5.49 -0.37
CA GLU A 30 -6.55 -5.79 -0.77
C GLU A 30 -7.54 -5.87 0.41
N LEU A 31 -7.09 -6.38 1.55
CA LEU A 31 -7.93 -6.43 2.75
C LEU A 31 -8.05 -5.05 3.41
N LEU A 32 -6.95 -4.29 3.46
CA LEU A 32 -6.95 -2.95 4.06
C LEU A 32 -7.73 -1.94 3.23
N SER A 33 -7.73 -2.05 1.90
CA SER A 33 -8.47 -1.15 1.00
C SER A 33 -10.00 -1.20 1.21
N LYS A 34 -10.51 -2.25 1.85
CA LYS A 34 -11.92 -2.41 2.21
C LYS A 34 -12.31 -1.68 3.51
N ASN A 35 -11.36 -1.06 4.20
CA ASN A 35 -11.58 -0.41 5.49
C ASN A 35 -11.32 1.10 5.41
N GLU A 36 -12.40 1.89 5.42
CA GLU A 36 -12.36 3.36 5.33
C GLU A 36 -11.67 4.04 6.53
N ALA A 37 -11.45 3.33 7.65
CA ALA A 37 -10.73 3.86 8.80
C ALA A 37 -9.19 3.73 8.66
N ILE A 38 -8.68 3.22 7.54
CA ILE A 38 -7.25 3.00 7.30
C ILE A 38 -6.80 3.74 6.03
N GLU A 39 -5.81 4.62 6.17
CA GLU A 39 -5.11 5.28 5.06
C GLU A 39 -3.78 4.56 4.81
N THR A 40 -3.61 3.92 3.65
CA THR A 40 -2.40 3.16 3.32
C THR A 40 -1.44 3.97 2.45
N HIS A 41 -0.15 3.90 2.79
CA HIS A 41 0.94 4.56 2.09
C HIS A 41 1.92 3.50 1.59
N LEU A 42 1.80 3.12 0.32
CA LEU A 42 2.58 2.07 -0.30
C LEU A 42 3.90 2.59 -0.87
N ILE A 43 4.97 1.85 -0.62
CA ILE A 43 6.26 1.98 -1.29
C ILE A 43 6.67 0.58 -1.75
N ILE A 44 7.06 0.46 -3.02
CA ILE A 44 7.57 -0.80 -3.58
C ILE A 44 8.99 -0.52 -4.08
N SER A 45 9.96 -1.36 -3.69
CA SER A 45 11.30 -1.28 -4.28
C SER A 45 11.31 -1.87 -5.68
N GLU A 46 12.30 -1.51 -6.51
CA GLU A 46 12.45 -2.09 -7.85
C GLU A 46 12.50 -3.63 -7.82
N ALA A 47 13.22 -4.20 -6.84
CA ALA A 47 13.26 -5.65 -6.63
C ALA A 47 11.89 -6.22 -6.20
N GLY A 48 11.09 -5.48 -5.43
CA GLY A 48 9.72 -5.86 -5.10
C GLY A 48 8.80 -5.86 -6.33
N GLU A 49 8.92 -4.83 -7.20
CA GLU A 49 8.17 -4.76 -8.46
C GLU A 49 8.51 -5.93 -9.39
N MET A 50 9.80 -6.28 -9.50
CA MET A 50 10.24 -7.46 -10.24
C MET A 50 9.63 -8.76 -9.67
N ASN A 51 9.68 -8.94 -8.36
CA ASN A 51 9.10 -10.13 -7.73
C ASN A 51 7.58 -10.21 -7.91
N ILE A 52 6.85 -9.08 -7.95
CA ILE A 52 5.41 -9.09 -8.26
C ILE A 52 5.17 -9.68 -9.64
N GLY A 53 5.95 -9.27 -10.65
CA GLY A 53 5.86 -9.81 -12.00
C GLY A 53 6.36 -11.25 -12.15
N TYR A 54 7.28 -11.71 -11.30
CA TYR A 54 7.80 -13.09 -11.34
C TYR A 54 6.95 -14.10 -10.56
N GLU A 55 6.36 -13.69 -9.43
CA GLU A 55 5.68 -14.60 -8.51
C GLU A 55 4.15 -14.58 -8.66
N THR A 56 3.59 -13.59 -9.36
CA THR A 56 2.13 -13.36 -9.37
C THR A 56 1.63 -12.89 -10.74
N ASP A 57 0.32 -13.05 -10.98
CA ASP A 57 -0.35 -12.52 -12.17
C ASP A 57 -0.79 -11.05 -12.03
N TRP A 58 -0.41 -10.38 -10.94
CA TRP A 58 -0.81 -9.00 -10.69
C TRP A 58 0.00 -8.02 -11.53
N LYS A 59 -0.67 -7.00 -12.07
CA LYS A 59 0.02 -5.82 -12.61
C LYS A 59 0.40 -4.89 -11.49
N ILE A 60 1.58 -4.29 -11.59
CA ILE A 60 2.10 -3.35 -10.59
C ILE A 60 1.13 -2.18 -10.38
N GLU A 61 0.50 -1.71 -11.45
CA GLU A 61 -0.49 -0.63 -11.43
C GLU A 61 -1.72 -0.99 -10.60
N ASP A 62 -2.21 -2.24 -10.73
CA ASP A 62 -3.35 -2.74 -9.96
C ASP A 62 -3.00 -2.84 -8.47
N VAL A 63 -1.76 -3.27 -8.14
CA VAL A 63 -1.27 -3.31 -6.76
C VAL A 63 -1.18 -1.89 -6.16
N LYS A 64 -0.64 -0.93 -6.91
CA LYS A 64 -0.55 0.47 -6.49
C LYS A 64 -1.92 1.10 -6.29
N ALA A 65 -2.89 0.78 -7.16
CA ALA A 65 -4.25 1.30 -7.09
C ALA A 65 -5.04 0.82 -5.85
N MET A 66 -4.61 -0.26 -5.19
CA MET A 66 -5.21 -0.70 -3.92
C MET A 66 -4.80 0.16 -2.71
N ALA A 67 -3.72 0.94 -2.82
CA ALA A 67 -3.27 1.81 -1.73
C ALA A 67 -3.95 3.19 -1.81
N SER A 68 -4.15 3.85 -0.66
CA SER A 68 -4.64 5.23 -0.63
C SER A 68 -3.64 6.19 -1.29
N PHE A 69 -2.34 5.93 -1.09
CA PHE A 69 -1.24 6.60 -1.76
C PHE A 69 -0.12 5.61 -2.11
N SER A 70 0.53 5.81 -3.25
CA SER A 70 1.74 5.07 -3.64
C SER A 70 2.86 6.04 -3.99
N TYR A 71 4.08 5.77 -3.52
CA TYR A 71 5.23 6.64 -3.72
C TYR A 71 6.39 5.89 -4.37
N ARG A 72 7.26 6.64 -5.04
CA ARG A 72 8.58 6.14 -5.43
C ARG A 72 9.45 6.06 -4.17
N ILE A 73 10.39 5.12 -4.12
CA ILE A 73 11.30 4.94 -2.98
C ILE A 73 12.13 6.19 -2.65
N ASN A 74 12.33 7.08 -3.63
CA ASN A 74 13.09 8.32 -3.52
C ASN A 74 12.22 9.59 -3.56
N ASP A 75 10.92 9.46 -3.30
CA ASP A 75 9.99 10.58 -3.33
C ASP A 75 10.09 11.45 -2.07
N ILE A 76 10.78 12.59 -2.19
CA ILE A 76 10.93 13.58 -1.11
C ILE A 76 9.60 14.29 -0.79
N SER A 77 8.63 14.27 -1.71
CA SER A 77 7.32 14.89 -1.52
C SER A 77 6.29 13.95 -0.86
N ALA A 78 6.69 12.73 -0.52
CA ALA A 78 5.82 11.76 0.13
C ALA A 78 5.30 12.28 1.48
N ARG A 79 3.98 12.25 1.68
CA ARG A 79 3.29 12.71 2.90
C ARG A 79 3.29 11.68 4.03
N ILE A 80 4.46 11.09 4.30
CA ILE A 80 4.68 9.97 5.25
C ILE A 80 5.50 10.37 6.50
N ALA A 81 5.83 11.65 6.64
CA ALA A 81 6.55 12.25 7.78
C ALA A 81 5.81 13.49 8.29
#